data_AF-A0A9W9W2P6-F1
#
_entry.id   AF-A0A9W9W2P6-F1
#
_cell.length_a   1.000
_cell.length_b   1.000
_cell.length_c   1.000
_cell.angle_alpha   90.00
_cell.angle_beta   90.00
_cell.angle_gamma   90.00
#
_symmetry.space_group_name_H-M   'P 1'
#
loop_
_entity.id
_entity.type
_entity.pdbx_description
1 polymer ?
#
loop_
_entity_poly.entity_id
_entity_poly.type
_entity_poly.pdbx_seq_one_letter_code
_entity_poly.pdbx_strand_id
1 'polypeptide(L)'
;MENFLDTETKADTWEKKDFRFISEDEMTWFESRGMMPIKVLAEPGDLIIWDSRTVHWGGEPTADSNTIRTVIYASYSPAKLATRETLERKKEAFESFLATTHWAHDNVVIREREACFDDGSVDPRNRSKPLEEPEYSDRLLQLAGLKSY
;
A
#
# COMPACT_ATOMS: atom_id res chain seq x y z
N MET A 1 17.75 -3.44 13.14
CA MET A 1 17.10 -3.31 11.82
C MET A 1 17.75 -2.26 10.93
N GLU A 2 18.10 -1.07 11.45
CA GLU A 2 18.48 0.09 10.59
C GLU A 2 19.54 -0.20 9.52
N ASN A 3 20.53 -1.04 9.81
CA ASN A 3 21.61 -1.33 8.86
C ASN A 3 21.41 -2.63 8.05
N PHE A 4 20.34 -3.41 8.30
CA PHE A 4 20.16 -4.70 7.63
C PHE A 4 20.15 -4.56 6.10
N LEU A 5 19.37 -3.59 5.61
CA LEU A 5 19.30 -3.32 4.16
C LEU A 5 20.66 -2.87 3.60
N ASP A 6 21.44 -2.14 4.40
CA ASP A 6 22.73 -1.59 3.97
C ASP A 6 23.88 -2.62 4.05
N THR A 7 23.84 -3.57 4.99
CA THR A 7 24.96 -4.51 5.24
C THR A 7 24.71 -5.92 4.76
N GLU A 8 23.45 -6.37 4.76
CA GLU A 8 23.10 -7.76 4.45
C GLU A 8 22.43 -7.93 3.08
N THR A 9 22.06 -6.82 2.43
CA THR A 9 21.45 -6.84 1.11
C THR A 9 22.27 -6.01 0.11
N LYS A 10 21.99 -6.19 -1.18
CA LYS A 10 22.57 -5.39 -2.24
C LYS A 10 21.44 -4.71 -3.02
N ALA A 11 21.40 -3.39 -2.98
CA ALA A 11 20.30 -2.62 -3.56
C ALA A 11 20.16 -2.82 -5.08
N ASP A 12 21.25 -3.13 -5.78
CA ASP A 12 21.26 -3.42 -7.21
C ASP A 12 20.62 -4.76 -7.58
N THR A 13 20.41 -5.66 -6.61
CA THR A 13 19.71 -6.94 -6.82
C THR A 13 18.21 -6.85 -6.53
N TRP A 14 17.68 -5.67 -6.20
CA TRP A 14 16.27 -5.51 -5.89
C TRP A 14 15.43 -5.41 -7.17
N GLU A 15 14.47 -6.32 -7.32
CA GLU A 15 13.61 -6.38 -8.52
C GLU A 15 12.59 -5.24 -8.61
N LYS A 16 12.20 -4.71 -7.44
CA LYS A 16 11.16 -3.69 -7.32
C LYS A 16 11.68 -2.49 -6.53
N LYS A 17 11.17 -1.32 -6.89
CA LYS A 17 11.55 -0.05 -6.26
C LYS A 17 10.86 0.17 -4.91
N ASP A 18 9.68 -0.40 -4.74
CA ASP A 18 8.75 -0.01 -3.68
C ASP A 18 8.50 -1.10 -2.63
N PHE A 19 8.92 -2.35 -2.86
CA PHE A 19 8.93 -3.37 -1.82
C PHE A 19 9.93 -4.49 -2.10
N ARG A 20 10.25 -5.27 -1.07
CA ARG A 20 11.12 -6.44 -1.14
C ARG A 20 10.58 -7.55 -0.23
N PHE A 21 10.59 -8.79 -0.72
CA PHE A 21 10.31 -9.95 0.12
C PHE A 21 11.50 -10.28 1.01
N ILE A 22 11.23 -10.64 2.27
CA ILE A 22 12.24 -11.10 3.22
C ILE A 22 12.26 -12.63 3.19
N SER A 23 13.43 -13.23 3.03
CA SER A 23 13.58 -14.69 3.02
C SER A 23 13.57 -15.30 4.42
N GLU A 24 13.41 -16.63 4.52
CA GLU A 24 13.49 -17.34 5.82
C GLU A 24 14.87 -17.19 6.48
N ASP A 25 15.96 -17.18 5.71
CA ASP A 25 17.31 -16.95 6.21
C ASP A 25 17.45 -15.55 6.81
N GLU A 26 16.84 -14.55 6.17
CA GLU A 26 16.82 -13.18 6.66
C GLU A 26 15.93 -13.03 7.90
N MET A 27 14.81 -13.74 7.97
CA MET A 27 14.01 -13.84 9.19
C MET A 27 14.83 -14.42 10.34
N THR A 28 15.60 -15.50 10.10
CA THR A 28 16.51 -16.09 11.08
C THR A 28 17.59 -15.09 11.53
N TRP A 29 18.10 -14.26 10.63
CA TRP A 29 19.04 -13.19 10.95
C TRP A 29 18.44 -12.17 11.94
N PHE A 30 17.17 -11.82 11.78
CA PHE A 30 16.46 -10.94 12.72
C PHE A 30 16.27 -11.61 14.08
N GLU A 31 15.77 -12.85 14.10
CA GLU A 31 15.53 -13.61 15.33
C GLU A 31 16.80 -13.83 16.16
N SER A 32 17.93 -14.14 15.52
CA SER A 32 19.23 -14.31 16.19
C SER A 32 19.72 -13.06 16.95
N ARG A 33 19.14 -11.89 16.64
CA ARG A 33 19.40 -10.60 17.28
C ARG A 33 18.26 -10.16 18.19
N GLY A 34 17.35 -11.07 18.55
CA GLY A 34 16.22 -10.82 19.44
C GLY A 34 15.10 -10.00 18.80
N MET A 35 15.09 -9.84 17.47
CA MET A 35 14.01 -9.17 16.76
C MET A 35 12.96 -10.21 16.38
N MET A 36 11.87 -10.26 17.16
CA MET A 36 10.77 -11.20 16.95
C MET A 36 9.55 -10.51 16.33
N PRO A 37 8.74 -11.22 15.54
CA PRO A 37 7.47 -10.70 15.05
C PRO A 37 6.54 -10.33 16.21
N ILE A 38 5.89 -9.16 16.12
CA ILE A 38 4.86 -8.75 17.05
C ILE A 38 3.51 -8.80 16.33
N LYS A 39 2.57 -9.59 16.85
CA LYS A 39 1.21 -9.63 16.32
C LYS A 39 0.45 -8.40 16.79
N VAL A 40 0.16 -7.49 15.87
CA VAL A 40 -0.71 -6.34 16.11
C VAL A 40 -2.16 -6.82 16.04
N LEU A 41 -2.89 -6.67 17.15
CA LEU A 41 -4.34 -6.85 17.18
C LEU A 41 -4.98 -5.48 16.99
N ALA A 42 -5.99 -5.41 16.13
CA ALA A 42 -6.68 -4.18 15.78
C ALA A 42 -8.16 -4.45 15.57
N GLU A 43 -8.98 -3.52 16.05
CA GLU A 43 -10.43 -3.49 15.89
C GLU A 43 -10.84 -2.56 14.74
N PRO A 44 -12.08 -2.68 14.21
CA PRO A 44 -12.58 -1.76 13.21
C PRO A 44 -12.46 -0.29 13.66
N GLY A 45 -11.71 0.50 12.90
CA GLY A 45 -11.46 1.92 13.19
C GLY A 45 -10.08 2.22 13.79
N ASP A 46 -9.32 1.20 14.19
CA ASP A 46 -7.95 1.38 14.65
C ASP A 46 -7.02 1.83 13.51
N LEU A 47 -6.05 2.68 13.86
CA LEU A 47 -5.03 3.19 12.95
C LEU A 47 -3.67 2.58 13.26
N ILE A 48 -3.11 1.86 12.28
CA ILE A 48 -1.77 1.27 12.37
C ILE A 48 -0.82 2.14 11.55
N ILE A 49 0.24 2.63 12.20
CA ILE A 49 1.31 3.43 11.58
C ILE A 49 2.64 2.76 11.87
N TRP A 50 3.50 2.64 10.87
CA TRP A 50 4.84 2.10 11.00
C TRP A 50 5.85 2.91 10.19
N ASP A 51 7.12 2.83 10.58
CA ASP A 51 8.23 3.33 9.76
C ASP A 51 8.32 2.49 8.48
N SER A 52 8.49 3.11 7.31
CA SER A 52 8.46 2.42 6.01
C SER A 52 9.52 1.32 5.86
N ARG A 53 10.58 1.31 6.68
CA ARG A 53 11.62 0.28 6.72
C ARG A 53 11.24 -0.93 7.59
N THR A 54 10.13 -0.85 8.32
CA THR A 54 9.66 -1.94 9.19
C THR A 54 9.27 -3.14 8.35
N VAL A 55 9.90 -4.28 8.61
CA VAL A 55 9.47 -5.57 8.06
C VAL A 55 8.08 -5.88 8.62
N HIS A 56 7.09 -6.03 7.74
CA HIS A 56 5.70 -6.27 8.11
C HIS A 56 5.01 -7.10 7.04
N TRP A 57 3.96 -7.83 7.44
CA TRP A 57 3.12 -8.60 6.54
C TRP A 57 1.73 -8.80 7.15
N GLY A 58 0.75 -9.11 6.31
CA GLY A 58 -0.58 -9.51 6.77
C GLY A 58 -0.54 -10.93 7.30
N GLY A 59 -0.98 -11.15 8.54
CA GLY A 59 -1.14 -12.50 9.07
C GLY A 59 -2.26 -13.24 8.34
N GLU A 60 -1.98 -14.46 7.88
CA GLU A 60 -2.96 -15.32 7.20
C GLU A 60 -4.13 -15.67 8.13
N PRO A 61 -5.35 -15.84 7.57
CA PRO A 61 -6.48 -16.34 8.35
C PRO A 61 -6.21 -17.78 8.81
N THR A 62 -6.69 -18.14 10.00
CA THR A 62 -6.73 -19.54 10.42
C THR A 62 -7.90 -20.26 9.76
N ALA A 63 -7.87 -21.60 9.74
CA ALA A 63 -8.97 -22.42 9.20
C ALA A 63 -10.33 -22.13 9.86
N ASP A 64 -10.32 -21.71 11.13
CA ASP A 64 -11.53 -21.40 11.90
C ASP A 64 -12.02 -19.94 11.70
N SER A 65 -11.30 -19.12 10.94
CA SER A 65 -11.65 -17.71 10.74
C SER A 65 -12.82 -17.54 9.78
N ASN A 66 -13.95 -17.05 10.29
CA ASN A 66 -15.14 -16.69 9.52
C ASN A 66 -15.34 -15.16 9.38
N THR A 67 -14.38 -14.35 9.82
CA THR A 67 -14.44 -12.89 9.80
C THR A 67 -13.74 -12.33 8.56
N ILE A 68 -14.45 -11.51 7.79
CA ILE A 68 -13.85 -10.72 6.71
C ILE A 68 -13.08 -9.55 7.33
N ARG A 69 -11.79 -9.45 7.00
CA ARG A 69 -10.94 -8.33 7.40
C ARG A 69 -10.78 -7.38 6.22
N THR A 70 -11.05 -6.10 6.44
CA THR A 70 -10.88 -5.05 5.43
C THR A 70 -9.97 -3.97 6.00
N VAL A 71 -8.97 -3.59 5.22
CA VAL A 71 -8.02 -2.52 5.56
C VAL A 71 -7.94 -1.54 4.40
N ILE A 72 -7.71 -0.27 4.72
CA ILE A 72 -7.44 0.78 3.72
C ILE A 72 -6.00 1.22 3.93
N TYR A 73 -5.18 1.04 2.89
CA TYR A 73 -3.83 1.58 2.88
C TYR A 73 -3.88 3.02 2.39
N ALA A 74 -3.45 3.94 3.24
CA ALA A 74 -3.28 5.35 2.90
C ALA A 74 -1.82 5.75 3.11
N SER A 75 -1.24 6.38 2.10
CA SER A 75 0.15 6.84 2.12
C SER A 75 0.18 8.34 1.85
N TYR A 76 0.95 9.06 2.64
CA TYR A 76 1.06 10.51 2.57
C TYR A 76 2.52 10.90 2.42
N SER A 77 2.78 11.85 1.54
CA SER A 77 4.10 12.44 1.40
C SER A 77 3.99 13.90 1.00
N PRO A 78 4.97 14.75 1.35
CA PRO A 78 4.95 16.16 0.98
C PRO A 78 4.83 16.36 -0.53
N ALA A 79 3.94 17.25 -0.96
CA ALA A 79 3.73 17.55 -2.39
C ALA A 79 5.01 17.97 -3.12
N LYS A 80 5.95 18.64 -2.42
CA LYS A 80 7.25 19.05 -2.97
C LYS A 80 8.14 17.89 -3.42
N LEU A 81 7.86 16.65 -3.01
CA LEU A 81 8.60 15.46 -3.44
C LEU A 81 8.05 14.89 -4.75
N ALA A 82 6.83 15.26 -5.15
CA ALA A 82 6.20 14.73 -6.35
C ALA A 82 6.61 15.55 -7.58
N THR A 83 6.84 14.85 -8.69
CA THR A 83 6.99 15.49 -10.00
C THR A 83 5.63 15.93 -10.55
N ARG A 84 5.64 16.83 -11.55
CA ARG A 84 4.41 17.23 -12.26
C ARG A 84 3.70 16.03 -12.88
N GLU A 85 4.46 15.16 -13.55
CA GLU A 85 3.96 13.95 -14.19
C GLU A 85 3.29 13.02 -13.17
N THR A 86 3.90 12.84 -12.00
CA THR A 86 3.30 12.03 -10.93
C THR A 86 1.97 12.62 -10.45
N LEU A 87 1.86 13.94 -10.30
CA LEU A 87 0.60 14.59 -9.91
C LEU A 87 -0.48 14.44 -10.99
N GLU A 88 -0.12 14.54 -12.26
CA GLU A 88 -1.03 14.29 -13.39
C GLU A 88 -1.54 12.85 -13.39
N ARG A 89 -0.67 11.87 -13.13
CA ARG A 89 -1.06 10.46 -13.00
C ARG A 89 -1.99 10.21 -11.81
N LYS A 90 -1.75 10.86 -10.68
CA LYS A 90 -2.67 10.81 -9.52
C LYS A 90 -4.02 11.43 -9.82
N LYS A 91 -4.04 12.53 -10.58
CA LYS A 91 -5.27 13.17 -11.03
C LYS A 91 -6.09 12.21 -11.91
N GLU A 92 -5.46 11.56 -12.88
CA GLU A 92 -6.11 10.55 -13.73
C GLU A 92 -6.72 9.41 -12.90
N ALA A 93 -5.96 8.88 -11.93
CA ALA A 93 -6.43 7.82 -11.04
C ALA A 93 -7.65 8.27 -10.22
N PHE A 94 -7.59 9.48 -9.64
CA PHE A 94 -8.65 10.04 -8.82
C PHE A 94 -9.93 10.30 -9.61
N GLU A 95 -9.83 10.94 -10.79
CA GLU A 95 -10.97 11.23 -11.67
C GLU A 95 -11.60 9.95 -12.23
N SER A 96 -10.82 8.86 -12.34
CA SER A 96 -11.27 7.57 -12.85
C SER A 96 -11.69 6.57 -11.76
N PHE A 97 -11.66 6.95 -10.47
CA PHE A 97 -11.90 6.05 -9.33
C PHE A 97 -11.02 4.79 -9.32
N LEU A 98 -9.74 4.95 -9.67
CA LEU A 98 -8.77 3.85 -9.72
C LEU A 98 -7.79 3.91 -8.54
N ALA A 99 -7.37 2.74 -8.09
CA ALA A 99 -6.30 2.62 -7.10
C ALA A 99 -4.93 2.80 -7.76
N THR A 100 -3.93 3.13 -6.94
CA THR A 100 -2.53 3.20 -7.36
C THR A 100 -1.66 2.29 -6.49
N THR A 101 -0.39 2.14 -6.86
CA THR A 101 0.68 1.75 -5.93
C THR A 101 0.76 2.70 -4.73
N HIS A 102 1.44 2.25 -3.66
CA HIS A 102 1.39 2.88 -2.34
C HIS A 102 2.32 4.09 -2.17
N TRP A 103 3.28 4.33 -3.07
CA TRP A 103 4.23 5.43 -2.93
C TRP A 103 3.60 6.74 -3.42
N ALA A 104 3.25 7.63 -2.49
CA ALA A 104 2.34 8.73 -2.79
C ALA A 104 2.91 9.89 -3.64
N HIS A 105 4.23 9.96 -3.83
CA HIS A 105 4.92 10.99 -4.61
C HIS A 105 5.78 10.46 -5.77
N ASP A 106 5.94 9.14 -5.89
CA ASP A 106 6.73 8.51 -6.96
C ASP A 106 6.20 7.09 -7.23
N ASN A 107 6.65 6.44 -8.30
CA ASN A 107 6.25 5.09 -8.68
C ASN A 107 4.72 4.88 -8.73
N VAL A 108 3.96 5.91 -9.12
CA VAL A 108 2.49 5.87 -9.19
C VAL A 108 2.06 5.08 -10.42
N VAL A 109 1.68 3.82 -10.21
CA VAL A 109 1.13 2.93 -11.24
C VAL A 109 -0.35 2.74 -10.95
N ILE A 110 -1.20 3.12 -11.91
CA ILE A 110 -2.64 2.90 -11.82
C ILE A 110 -2.94 1.40 -11.94
N ARG A 111 -3.77 0.90 -11.03
CA ARG A 111 -4.22 -0.49 -11.02
C ARG A 111 -5.42 -0.67 -11.92
N GLU A 112 -5.51 -1.87 -12.50
CA GLU A 112 -6.70 -2.31 -13.19
C GLU A 112 -7.89 -2.30 -12.24
N ARG A 113 -9.04 -1.90 -12.78
CA ARG A 113 -10.28 -1.77 -12.01
C ARG A 113 -10.94 -3.10 -11.75
N GLU A 114 -10.87 -4.00 -12.74
CA GLU A 114 -11.74 -5.14 -12.82
C GLU A 114 -11.29 -6.24 -11.87
N ALA A 115 -12.16 -6.57 -10.92
CA ALA A 115 -12.04 -7.82 -10.20
C ALA A 115 -12.51 -8.95 -11.12
N CYS A 116 -11.64 -9.90 -11.41
CA CYS A 116 -11.95 -11.08 -12.21
C CYS A 116 -11.81 -12.35 -11.36
N PHE A 117 -12.60 -13.37 -11.69
CA PHE A 117 -12.41 -14.73 -11.18
C PHE A 117 -11.20 -15.40 -11.85
N ASP A 118 -10.78 -16.55 -11.33
CA ASP A 118 -9.65 -17.32 -11.86
C ASP A 118 -9.84 -17.75 -13.33
N ASP A 119 -11.09 -17.86 -13.78
CA ASP A 119 -11.45 -18.17 -15.17
C ASP A 119 -11.41 -16.95 -16.11
N GLY A 120 -11.07 -15.77 -15.58
CA GLY A 120 -11.00 -14.50 -16.32
C GLY A 120 -12.33 -13.78 -16.48
N SER A 121 -13.45 -14.34 -16.00
CA SER A 121 -14.74 -13.64 -16.03
C SER A 121 -14.76 -12.51 -14.99
N VAL A 122 -15.37 -11.37 -15.36
CA VAL A 122 -15.49 -10.21 -14.47
C VAL A 122 -16.47 -10.53 -13.34
N ASP A 123 -16.12 -10.21 -12.10
CA ASP A 123 -17.01 -10.35 -10.95
C ASP A 123 -18.28 -9.51 -11.19
N PRO A 124 -19.49 -10.08 -11.13
CA PRO A 124 -20.74 -9.34 -11.33
C PRO A 124 -20.95 -8.22 -10.30
N ARG A 125 -20.20 -8.23 -9.19
CA ARG A 125 -20.18 -7.17 -8.16
C ARG A 125 -19.12 -6.10 -8.43
N ASN A 126 -18.32 -6.25 -9.49
CA ASN A 126 -17.37 -5.23 -9.92
C ASN A 126 -18.09 -3.90 -10.20
N ARG A 127 -17.46 -2.78 -9.84
CA ARG A 127 -18.05 -1.45 -10.02
C ARG A 127 -17.09 -0.53 -10.75
N SER A 128 -17.64 0.29 -11.64
CA SER A 128 -16.90 1.35 -12.32
C SER A 128 -16.72 2.61 -11.50
N LYS A 129 -17.48 2.74 -10.42
CA LYS A 129 -17.45 3.87 -9.49
C LYS A 129 -17.76 3.42 -8.06
N PRO A 130 -17.43 4.23 -7.05
CA PRO A 130 -17.79 3.98 -5.67
C PRO A 130 -19.31 3.80 -5.50
N LEU A 131 -19.70 3.04 -4.47
CA LEU A 131 -21.11 2.92 -4.08
C LEU A 131 -21.68 4.27 -3.62
N GLU A 132 -20.86 5.02 -2.88
CA GLU A 132 -21.13 6.37 -2.41
C GLU A 132 -20.04 7.29 -2.99
N GLU A 133 -20.43 8.30 -3.75
CA GLU A 133 -19.49 9.24 -4.35
C GLU A 133 -18.96 10.23 -3.30
N PRO A 134 -17.66 10.57 -3.35
CA PRO A 134 -17.09 11.50 -2.37
C PRO A 134 -17.55 12.93 -2.62
N GLU A 135 -17.63 13.73 -1.56
CA GLU A 135 -17.74 15.18 -1.70
C GLU A 135 -16.40 15.78 -2.14
N TYR A 136 -16.40 16.50 -3.26
CA TYR A 136 -15.21 17.16 -3.82
C TYR A 136 -14.89 18.47 -3.08
N SER A 137 -14.64 18.38 -1.78
CA SER A 137 -14.19 19.51 -0.98
C SER A 137 -12.79 19.97 -1.39
N ASP A 138 -12.49 21.26 -1.16
CA ASP A 138 -11.15 21.82 -1.37
C ASP A 138 -10.07 21.03 -0.66
N ARG A 139 -10.36 20.55 0.56
CA ARG A 139 -9.43 19.75 1.36
C ARG A 139 -9.15 18.39 0.72
N LEU A 140 -10.18 17.73 0.19
CA LEU A 140 -10.01 16.46 -0.53
C LEU A 140 -9.14 16.68 -1.78
N LEU A 141 -9.44 17.70 -2.58
CA LEU A 141 -8.69 18.00 -3.80
C LEU A 141 -7.22 18.32 -3.50
N GLN A 142 -6.93 19.02 -2.40
CA GLN A 142 -5.56 19.25 -1.94
C GLN A 142 -4.84 17.97 -1.50
N LEU A 143 -5.49 17.11 -0.72
CA LEU A 143 -4.92 15.85 -0.26
C LEU A 143 -4.67 14.86 -1.41
N ALA A 144 -5.56 14.84 -2.40
CA ALA A 144 -5.42 14.02 -3.60
C ALA A 144 -4.34 14.57 -4.56
N GLY A 145 -3.87 15.80 -4.36
CA GLY A 145 -2.85 16.44 -5.19
C GLY A 145 -3.40 17.12 -6.45
N LEU A 146 -4.71 17.38 -6.50
CA LEU A 146 -5.40 18.04 -7.61
C LEU A 146 -5.47 19.57 -7.44
N LYS A 147 -5.32 20.05 -6.19
CA LYS A 147 -5.30 21.48 -5.85
C LYS A 147 -4.06 21.80 -5.04
N SER A 148 -3.40 22.93 -5.31
CA SER A 148 -2.27 23.38 -4.50
C SER A 148 -2.72 23.85 -3.10
N TYR A 149 -1.78 23.80 -2.17
CA TYR A 149 -1.92 24.40 -0.83
C TYR A 149 -1.75 25.91 -0.86
#